data_AF-A0ABC9G2R6-F1
#
_entry.id   AF-A0ABC9G2R6-F1
#
_cell.length_a   1.000
_cell.length_b   1.000
_cell.length_c   1.000
_cell.angle_alpha   90.00
_cell.angle_beta   90.00
_cell.angle_gamma   90.00
#
_symmetry.space_group_name_H-M   'P 1'
#
loop_
_entity.id
_entity.type
_entity.pdbx_description
1 polymer ?
#
loop_
_entity_poly.entity_id
_entity_poly.type
_entity_poly.pdbx_seq_one_letter_code
_entity_poly.pdbx_strand_id
1 'polypeptide(L)'
;MATAGADPLFPPKTRAADQGGVVVDGVCPEDGGADHLSDLPDHLLHRILIRLPSTAAAARTSVLSRRWRRVWLHLPELALRYGGRDREPSSPCPRVDAALAACAAPALDRLEIDLTWSDPRHVTAEHASSWLDFASRRLAGELVLSLPLLSRSVKRDVVLPISERLTAISLTSFGYALRFRAPLPSAAAGAFAALGSLTISDARVDGRELVDVVSSRCPRLKELALDHIIVEDRDHPVLSVRSASLERLRVRPMFNGDRLQVSTPELRALDLPEGTSCAAHIVAPKLSEVRWGKQFYDPSRHKLEGAGRHLRRLEVAANSRAAGIMGRFDTADELTLNISVSKGVDEYERFLEDTKKVAKCEVLVARFTHVMVHDFRPILLHLLRKCSGIRKLVVQLGPASSDYPCELPRCPCGLLHNHYPTYGVDVLGSLQEVQVEKGGEAHHKLELAGLLCRCKAIFQKKVFITIPVDKRNPLMRRRIDRVFLPNDDRVEVAIVEVAIH
;
A
#
# COMPACT_ATOMS: atom_id res chain seq x y z
N MET A 1 53.00 -11.36 -29.32
CA MET A 1 53.59 -10.16 -28.70
C MET A 1 52.57 -9.57 -27.75
N ALA A 2 53.06 -9.16 -26.57
CA ALA A 2 52.35 -8.52 -25.45
C ALA A 2 51.45 -9.44 -24.59
N THR A 3 52.06 -9.92 -23.53
CA THR A 3 51.54 -10.64 -22.35
C THR A 3 51.03 -9.67 -21.27
N ALA A 4 50.08 -10.21 -20.48
CA ALA A 4 49.69 -9.92 -19.10
C ALA A 4 50.47 -8.90 -18.26
N GLY A 5 49.72 -8.09 -17.51
CA GLY A 5 50.18 -7.38 -16.31
C GLY A 5 48.99 -7.19 -15.36
N ALA A 6 48.97 -7.97 -14.28
CA ALA A 6 48.04 -7.83 -13.16
C ALA A 6 48.66 -6.89 -12.12
N ASP A 7 47.94 -5.83 -11.74
CA ASP A 7 48.33 -4.94 -10.65
C ASP A 7 47.62 -5.33 -9.34
N PRO A 8 48.36 -5.57 -8.24
CA PRO A 8 47.78 -5.80 -6.92
C PRO A 8 47.63 -4.47 -6.14
N LEU A 9 46.43 -4.23 -5.60
CA LEU A 9 46.17 -3.16 -4.64
C LEU A 9 46.68 -3.55 -3.23
N PHE A 10 47.88 -3.11 -2.87
CA PHE A 10 48.26 -2.82 -1.48
C PHE A 10 49.25 -1.63 -1.47
N PRO A 11 49.13 -0.67 -0.53
CA PRO A 11 50.06 0.46 -0.45
C PRO A 11 51.39 0.05 0.23
N PRO A 12 52.50 0.74 -0.09
CA PRO A 12 53.83 0.38 0.43
C PRO A 12 54.01 0.82 1.89
N LYS A 13 54.60 -0.07 2.70
CA LYS A 13 55.12 0.26 4.04
C LYS A 13 56.45 0.99 3.90
N THR A 14 56.52 2.21 4.42
CA THR A 14 57.74 3.00 4.60
C THR A 14 58.65 2.34 5.64
N ARG A 15 59.93 2.21 5.27
CA ARG A 15 61.02 1.65 6.07
C ARG A 15 61.72 2.81 6.80
N ALA A 16 61.78 2.79 8.13
CA ALA A 16 62.63 3.67 8.92
C ALA A 16 63.65 2.83 9.70
N ALA A 17 64.82 3.41 9.90
CA ALA A 17 66.07 2.75 10.19
C ALA A 17 66.24 2.24 11.64
N ASP A 18 67.17 1.30 11.71
CA ASP A 18 67.79 0.61 12.84
C ASP A 18 68.51 1.57 13.80
N GLN A 19 68.25 1.46 15.11
CA GLN A 19 69.22 1.67 16.20
C GLN A 19 68.83 0.77 17.39
N GLY A 20 69.76 -0.08 17.81
CA GLY A 20 69.58 -1.05 18.89
C GLY A 20 69.64 -0.48 20.30
N GLY A 21 69.17 -1.28 21.26
CA GLY A 21 69.42 -1.04 22.69
C GLY A 21 68.42 -1.67 23.66
N VAL A 22 68.78 -2.88 24.11
CA VAL A 22 68.56 -3.45 25.47
C VAL A 22 67.11 -3.70 25.97
N VAL A 23 66.91 -4.98 26.31
CA VAL A 23 65.76 -5.59 26.99
C VAL A 23 65.59 -5.05 28.41
N VAL A 24 64.37 -4.64 28.75
CA VAL A 24 63.86 -4.70 30.13
C VAL A 24 62.35 -4.94 30.10
N ASP A 25 61.93 -5.93 30.87
CA ASP A 25 60.58 -6.44 31.04
C ASP A 25 59.53 -5.37 31.31
N GLY A 26 58.42 -5.49 30.60
CA GLY A 26 57.24 -4.65 30.74
C GLY A 26 56.13 -5.13 29.83
N VAL A 27 55.72 -6.39 29.97
CA VAL A 27 54.46 -6.87 29.38
C VAL A 27 53.32 -6.19 30.13
N CYS A 28 52.97 -4.99 29.70
CA CYS A 28 51.59 -4.54 29.84
C CYS A 28 50.78 -5.42 28.87
N PRO A 29 49.81 -6.23 29.34
CA PRO A 29 48.87 -6.79 28.40
C PRO A 29 48.16 -5.60 27.77
N GLU A 30 48.40 -5.37 26.49
CA GLU A 30 47.49 -4.56 25.70
C GLU A 30 46.12 -5.17 25.93
N ASP A 31 45.24 -4.42 26.59
CA ASP A 31 43.82 -4.70 26.70
C ASP A 31 43.26 -4.65 25.28
N GLY A 32 43.50 -5.74 24.55
CA GLY A 32 42.92 -6.02 23.26
C GLY A 32 41.44 -6.17 23.51
N GLY A 33 40.73 -5.03 23.40
CA GLY A 33 39.34 -4.87 23.79
C GLY A 33 38.56 -6.14 23.51
N ALA A 34 38.15 -6.82 24.59
CA ALA A 34 37.56 -8.14 24.51
C ALA A 34 36.38 -8.12 23.54
N ASP A 35 36.41 -9.00 22.53
CA ASP A 35 35.38 -9.12 21.51
C ASP A 35 34.13 -9.81 22.08
N HIS A 36 33.41 -9.06 22.92
CA HIS A 36 32.18 -9.50 23.57
C HIS A 36 31.06 -9.82 22.58
N LEU A 37 31.17 -9.31 21.34
CA LEU A 37 30.22 -9.59 20.27
C LEU A 37 30.42 -10.98 19.68
N SER A 38 31.67 -11.45 19.55
CA SER A 38 31.95 -12.82 19.13
C SER A 38 31.63 -13.87 20.20
N ASP A 39 31.50 -13.50 21.47
CA ASP A 39 31.13 -14.42 22.55
C ASP A 39 29.62 -14.72 22.61
N LEU A 40 28.78 -13.90 21.97
CA LEU A 40 27.34 -14.08 21.97
C LEU A 40 26.91 -15.41 21.31
N PRO A 41 25.93 -16.14 21.86
CA PRO A 41 25.32 -17.29 21.19
C PRO A 41 24.72 -16.98 19.82
N ASP A 42 24.74 -17.93 18.88
CA ASP A 42 24.29 -17.73 17.49
C ASP A 42 22.84 -17.23 17.39
N HIS A 43 21.95 -17.65 18.30
CA HIS A 43 20.56 -17.18 18.31
C HIS A 43 20.42 -15.68 18.63
N LEU A 44 21.34 -15.11 19.43
CA LEU A 44 21.39 -13.66 19.67
C LEU A 44 21.98 -12.93 18.46
N LEU A 45 23.00 -13.51 17.83
CA LEU A 45 23.57 -12.97 16.60
C LEU A 45 22.53 -12.95 15.48
N HIS A 46 21.73 -14.02 15.29
CA HIS A 46 20.61 -14.04 14.35
C HIS A 46 19.60 -12.91 14.63
N ARG A 47 19.25 -12.68 15.90
CA ARG A 47 18.35 -11.59 16.31
C ARG A 47 18.92 -10.19 16.01
N ILE A 48 20.24 -10.02 16.08
CA ILE A 48 20.90 -8.77 15.69
C ILE A 48 20.85 -8.63 14.17
N LEU A 49 21.26 -9.67 13.44
CA LEU A 49 21.38 -9.64 11.98
C LEU A 49 20.03 -9.48 11.27
N ILE A 50 18.95 -10.09 11.77
CA ILE A 50 17.62 -9.96 11.17
C ILE A 50 17.04 -8.54 11.30
N ARG A 51 17.54 -7.76 12.26
CA ARG A 51 17.17 -6.34 12.44
C ARG A 51 17.99 -5.41 11.55
N LEU A 52 18.99 -5.93 10.83
CA LEU A 52 19.73 -5.13 9.87
C LEU A 52 18.89 -4.90 8.61
N PRO A 53 19.14 -3.81 7.86
CA PRO A 53 18.28 -3.42 6.74
C PRO A 53 18.26 -4.37 5.54
N SER A 54 19.26 -5.26 5.43
CA SER A 54 19.41 -6.21 4.31
C SER A 54 20.37 -7.36 4.62
N THR A 55 20.31 -8.43 3.83
CA THR A 55 21.29 -9.52 3.91
C THR A 55 22.70 -9.05 3.58
N ALA A 56 22.87 -8.06 2.70
CA ALA A 56 24.18 -7.47 2.45
C ALA A 56 24.73 -6.74 3.68
N ALA A 57 23.88 -6.07 4.47
CA ALA A 57 24.29 -5.49 5.75
C ALA A 57 24.68 -6.58 6.75
N ALA A 58 23.92 -7.67 6.84
CA ALA A 58 24.27 -8.82 7.66
C ALA A 58 25.60 -9.46 7.22
N ALA A 59 25.80 -9.68 5.92
CA ALA A 59 27.05 -10.22 5.39
C ALA A 59 28.25 -9.29 5.64
N ARG A 60 28.07 -7.96 5.65
CA ARG A 60 29.14 -7.01 6.00
C ARG A 60 29.65 -7.18 7.44
N THR A 61 28.83 -7.69 8.36
CA THR A 61 29.30 -8.01 9.73
C THR A 61 30.34 -9.13 9.76
N SER A 62 30.56 -9.84 8.64
CA SER A 62 31.62 -10.85 8.51
C SER A 62 33.03 -10.30 8.78
N VAL A 63 33.22 -8.97 8.71
CA VAL A 63 34.51 -8.32 9.04
C VAL A 63 34.79 -8.27 10.53
N LEU A 64 33.76 -8.42 11.38
CA LEU A 64 33.90 -8.35 12.84
C LEU A 64 34.70 -9.53 13.38
N SER A 65 34.39 -10.76 12.93
CA SER A 65 35.23 -11.92 13.21
C SER A 65 34.92 -13.10 12.27
N ARG A 66 35.77 -14.14 12.30
CA ARG A 66 35.57 -15.38 11.52
C ARG A 66 34.24 -16.07 11.84
N ARG A 67 33.70 -15.88 13.05
CA ARG A 67 32.41 -16.46 13.46
C ARG A 67 31.26 -15.79 12.71
N TRP A 68 31.20 -14.47 12.72
CA TRP A 68 30.17 -13.67 12.05
C TRP A 68 30.07 -13.94 10.55
N ARG A 69 31.18 -14.34 9.92
CA ARG A 69 31.22 -14.76 8.50
C ARG A 69 30.24 -15.90 8.15
N ARG A 70 29.91 -16.77 9.11
CA ARG A 70 29.03 -17.93 8.89
C ARG A 70 27.63 -17.75 9.43
N VAL A 71 27.42 -16.79 10.32
CA VAL A 71 26.14 -16.59 11.02
C VAL A 71 25.07 -16.14 10.03
N TRP A 72 25.37 -15.19 9.15
CA TRP A 72 24.38 -14.69 8.19
C TRP A 72 23.91 -15.76 7.18
N LEU A 73 24.71 -16.81 6.95
CA LEU A 73 24.38 -17.92 6.03
C LEU A 73 23.20 -18.77 6.52
N HIS A 74 22.91 -18.72 7.82
CA HIS A 74 21.87 -19.52 8.47
C HIS A 74 20.63 -18.68 8.81
N LEU A 75 20.54 -17.45 8.29
CA LEU A 75 19.35 -16.63 8.49
C LEU A 75 18.15 -17.25 7.77
N PRO A 76 16.97 -17.30 8.43
CA PRO A 76 15.74 -17.77 7.81
C PRO A 76 15.17 -16.76 6.80
N GLU A 77 15.69 -15.53 6.78
CA GLU A 77 15.23 -14.45 5.92
C GLU A 77 16.38 -13.88 5.09
N LEU A 78 16.18 -13.80 3.78
CA LEU A 78 17.11 -13.19 2.84
C LEU A 78 16.46 -12.00 2.14
N ALA A 79 17.07 -10.82 2.26
CA ALA A 79 16.67 -9.59 1.59
C ALA A 79 17.83 -9.06 0.72
N LEU A 80 17.71 -9.30 -0.58
CA LEU A 80 18.68 -9.01 -1.63
C LEU A 80 18.19 -7.83 -2.48
N ARG A 81 18.50 -6.62 -2.01
CA ARG A 81 18.07 -5.36 -2.64
C ARG A 81 19.23 -4.73 -3.40
N TYR A 82 19.12 -4.67 -4.72
CA TYR A 82 20.12 -4.06 -5.60
C TYR A 82 19.56 -2.90 -6.44
N GLY A 83 18.32 -2.45 -6.17
CA GLY A 83 17.65 -1.34 -6.85
C GLY A 83 17.99 0.07 -6.35
N GLY A 84 19.21 0.32 -5.84
CA GLY A 84 19.59 1.64 -5.31
C GLY A 84 19.93 2.68 -6.39
N ARG A 85 19.84 3.98 -6.06
CA ARG A 85 20.30 5.09 -6.93
C ARG A 85 21.81 5.06 -7.20
N ASP A 86 22.55 4.35 -6.36
CA ASP A 86 23.96 4.04 -6.58
C ASP A 86 24.04 2.99 -7.69
N ARG A 87 24.06 3.46 -8.93
CA ARG A 87 24.26 2.63 -10.13
C ARG A 87 25.62 1.96 -10.05
N GLU A 88 25.68 0.79 -9.40
CA GLU A 88 26.84 -0.09 -9.56
C GLU A 88 26.85 -0.63 -11.00
N PRO A 89 27.98 -0.50 -11.72
CA PRO A 89 28.07 -0.93 -13.12
C PRO A 89 28.06 -2.46 -13.31
N SER A 90 28.09 -3.24 -12.22
CA SER A 90 28.14 -4.71 -12.27
C SER A 90 26.75 -5.33 -12.26
N SER A 91 26.59 -6.45 -12.99
CA SER A 91 25.34 -7.23 -12.99
C SER A 91 25.01 -7.70 -11.56
N PRO A 92 23.76 -7.52 -11.08
CA PRO A 92 23.35 -7.99 -9.76
C PRO A 92 23.19 -9.52 -9.68
N CYS A 93 23.00 -10.18 -10.82
CA CYS A 93 22.66 -11.61 -10.87
C CYS A 93 23.70 -12.52 -10.19
N PRO A 94 25.02 -12.42 -10.46
CA PRO A 94 26.02 -13.25 -9.79
C PRO A 94 26.03 -13.10 -8.26
N ARG A 95 25.64 -11.93 -7.75
CA ARG A 95 25.57 -11.68 -6.29
C ARG A 95 24.33 -12.32 -5.68
N VAL A 96 23.20 -12.27 -6.39
CA VAL A 96 22.00 -13.01 -6.01
C VAL A 96 22.31 -14.51 -6.01
N ASP A 97 22.87 -15.02 -7.10
CA ASP A 97 23.23 -16.44 -7.23
C ASP A 97 24.21 -16.89 -6.14
N ALA A 98 25.26 -16.10 -5.87
CA ALA A 98 26.21 -16.38 -4.80
C ALA A 98 25.56 -16.37 -3.41
N ALA A 99 24.63 -15.44 -3.15
CA ALA A 99 23.93 -15.39 -1.87
C ALA A 99 22.97 -16.59 -1.69
N LEU A 100 22.23 -16.96 -2.73
CA LEU A 100 21.35 -18.13 -2.72
C LEU A 100 22.16 -19.44 -2.57
N ALA A 101 23.30 -19.54 -3.26
CA ALA A 101 24.21 -20.69 -3.14
C ALA A 101 24.87 -20.79 -1.75
N ALA A 102 25.15 -19.66 -1.11
CA ALA A 102 25.74 -19.61 0.22
C ALA A 102 24.72 -19.89 1.35
N CYS A 103 23.42 -19.82 1.05
CA CYS A 103 22.36 -20.04 2.03
C CYS A 103 22.37 -21.48 2.60
N ALA A 104 22.80 -21.58 3.85
CA ALA A 104 22.90 -22.83 4.61
C ALA A 104 21.66 -23.12 5.47
N ALA A 105 20.71 -22.18 5.58
CA ALA A 105 19.47 -22.39 6.33
C ALA A 105 18.68 -23.60 5.79
N PRO A 106 18.19 -24.52 6.66
CA PRO A 106 17.50 -25.73 6.23
C PRO A 106 16.15 -25.43 5.53
N ALA A 107 15.45 -24.39 5.99
CA ALA A 107 14.29 -23.80 5.36
C ALA A 107 14.39 -22.27 5.48
N LEU A 108 13.94 -21.57 4.45
CA LEU A 108 13.78 -20.12 4.48
C LEU A 108 12.33 -19.79 4.79
N ASP A 109 12.11 -18.77 5.61
CA ASP A 109 10.80 -18.21 5.91
C ASP A 109 10.48 -17.04 4.96
N ARG A 110 11.50 -16.30 4.52
CA ARG A 110 11.33 -15.16 3.60
C ARG A 110 12.48 -15.02 2.63
N LEU A 111 12.15 -14.84 1.35
CA LEU A 111 13.11 -14.46 0.31
C LEU A 111 12.60 -13.24 -0.44
N GLU A 112 13.36 -12.15 -0.37
CA GLU A 112 13.12 -10.92 -1.09
C GLU A 112 14.27 -10.64 -2.05
N ILE A 113 13.98 -10.51 -3.34
CA ILE A 113 14.91 -10.12 -4.39
C ILE A 113 14.32 -8.88 -5.08
N ASP A 114 14.96 -7.73 -4.91
CA ASP A 114 14.53 -6.47 -5.52
C ASP A 114 15.58 -5.92 -6.50
N LEU A 115 15.22 -5.96 -7.77
CA LEU A 115 16.01 -5.51 -8.92
C LEU A 115 15.28 -4.44 -9.73
N THR A 116 14.26 -3.78 -9.17
CA THR A 116 13.34 -2.88 -9.90
C THR A 116 14.08 -1.78 -10.69
N TRP A 117 15.20 -1.29 -10.17
CA TRP A 117 16.00 -0.20 -10.75
C TRP A 117 17.30 -0.68 -11.41
N SER A 118 17.51 -2.00 -11.48
CA SER A 118 18.67 -2.59 -12.16
C SER A 118 18.54 -2.51 -13.68
N ASP A 119 19.66 -2.59 -14.39
CA ASP A 119 19.62 -2.61 -15.86
C ASP A 119 18.98 -3.92 -16.36
N PRO A 120 17.88 -3.86 -17.13
CA PRO A 120 17.19 -5.05 -17.65
C PRO A 120 18.03 -5.92 -18.58
N ARG A 121 19.15 -5.40 -19.11
CA ARG A 121 20.09 -6.17 -19.94
C ARG A 121 20.83 -7.24 -19.13
N HIS A 122 20.97 -7.05 -17.82
CA HIS A 122 21.69 -7.98 -16.96
C HIS A 122 20.81 -9.12 -16.44
N VAL A 123 19.50 -8.91 -16.34
CA VAL A 123 18.57 -9.89 -15.78
C VAL A 123 17.89 -10.66 -16.92
N THR A 124 18.29 -11.92 -17.11
CA THR A 124 17.64 -12.82 -18.08
C THR A 124 16.48 -13.59 -17.45
N ALA A 125 15.60 -14.14 -18.29
CA ALA A 125 14.52 -15.02 -17.84
C ALA A 125 15.03 -16.29 -17.13
N GLU A 126 16.22 -16.76 -17.50
CA GLU A 126 16.87 -17.92 -16.89
C GLU A 126 17.27 -17.66 -15.44
N HIS A 127 17.82 -16.48 -15.14
CA HIS A 127 18.13 -16.07 -13.76
C HIS A 127 16.85 -15.97 -12.92
N ALA A 128 15.81 -15.31 -13.43
CA ALA A 128 14.53 -15.26 -12.72
C ALA A 128 13.96 -16.67 -12.47
N SER A 129 14.05 -17.55 -13.46
CA SER A 129 13.59 -18.93 -13.35
C SER A 129 14.40 -19.76 -12.35
N SER A 130 15.73 -19.57 -12.27
CA SER A 130 16.58 -20.27 -11.31
C SER A 130 16.30 -19.81 -9.87
N TRP A 131 16.07 -18.50 -9.65
CA TRP A 131 15.70 -17.98 -8.33
C TRP A 131 14.34 -18.49 -7.87
N LEU A 132 13.37 -18.55 -8.79
CA LEU A 132 12.06 -19.13 -8.50
C LEU A 132 12.15 -20.62 -8.21
N ASP A 133 12.97 -21.37 -8.95
CA ASP A 133 13.19 -22.80 -8.71
C ASP A 133 13.84 -23.03 -7.34
N PHE A 134 14.84 -22.23 -6.97
CA PHE A 134 15.40 -22.23 -5.62
C PHE A 134 14.32 -21.97 -4.55
N ALA A 135 13.50 -20.94 -4.75
CA ALA A 135 12.42 -20.60 -3.83
C ALA A 135 11.43 -21.77 -3.66
N SER A 136 11.02 -22.42 -4.75
CA SER A 136 10.08 -23.54 -4.69
C SER A 136 10.57 -24.70 -3.82
N ARG A 137 11.89 -24.92 -3.78
CA ARG A 137 12.56 -26.02 -3.07
C ARG A 137 13.02 -25.68 -1.66
N ARG A 138 13.25 -24.41 -1.33
CA ARG A 138 13.86 -24.01 -0.05
C ARG A 138 12.98 -23.12 0.82
N LEU A 139 11.97 -22.47 0.25
CA LEU A 139 11.14 -21.49 0.94
C LEU A 139 9.86 -22.16 1.49
N ALA A 140 9.56 -21.85 2.74
CA ALA A 140 8.37 -22.28 3.49
C ALA A 140 7.64 -21.08 4.09
N GLY A 141 7.56 -19.98 3.32
CA GLY A 141 6.89 -18.75 3.74
C GLY A 141 6.69 -17.79 2.57
N GLU A 142 7.26 -16.58 2.65
CA GLU A 142 7.01 -15.47 1.73
C GLU A 142 8.10 -15.32 0.65
N LEU A 143 7.66 -15.26 -0.60
CA LEU A 143 8.49 -14.89 -1.76
C LEU A 143 8.14 -13.48 -2.24
N VAL A 144 9.14 -12.60 -2.33
CA VAL A 144 9.02 -11.29 -2.96
C VAL A 144 10.05 -11.19 -4.08
N LEU A 145 9.62 -11.04 -5.32
CA LEU A 145 10.49 -10.90 -6.49
C LEU A 145 10.08 -9.69 -7.31
N SER A 146 10.97 -8.71 -7.40
CA SER A 146 10.79 -7.50 -8.21
C SER A 146 11.85 -7.45 -9.32
N LEU A 147 11.41 -7.55 -10.57
CA LEU A 147 12.26 -7.58 -11.76
C LEU A 147 12.35 -6.19 -12.43
N PRO A 148 13.46 -5.88 -13.13
CA PRO A 148 13.67 -4.57 -13.74
C PRO A 148 12.72 -4.30 -14.91
N LEU A 149 12.43 -3.02 -15.16
CA LEU A 149 11.56 -2.56 -16.24
C LEU A 149 12.06 -2.97 -17.62
N LEU A 150 11.33 -3.87 -18.30
CA LEU A 150 11.55 -4.16 -19.72
C LEU A 150 10.87 -3.13 -20.61
N SER A 151 11.54 -2.81 -21.73
CA SER A 151 10.89 -2.11 -22.83
C SER A 151 9.69 -2.90 -23.33
N ARG A 152 8.62 -2.20 -23.72
CA ARG A 152 7.36 -2.81 -24.18
C ARG A 152 7.53 -3.77 -25.37
N SER A 153 8.58 -3.59 -26.18
CA SER A 153 8.89 -4.43 -27.35
C SER A 153 9.50 -5.79 -27.01
N VAL A 154 10.04 -5.97 -25.80
CA VAL A 154 10.66 -7.23 -25.39
C VAL A 154 9.64 -8.06 -24.63
N LYS A 155 9.49 -9.33 -25.03
CA LYS A 155 8.71 -10.34 -24.29
C LYS A 155 9.67 -11.34 -23.68
N ARG A 156 9.59 -11.53 -22.38
CA ARG A 156 10.33 -12.54 -21.63
C ARG A 156 9.36 -13.28 -20.73
N ASP A 157 9.40 -14.59 -20.80
CA ASP A 157 8.54 -15.45 -20.01
C ASP A 157 9.24 -15.79 -18.70
N VAL A 158 8.52 -15.67 -17.59
CA VAL A 158 8.97 -16.08 -16.26
C VAL A 158 8.00 -17.14 -15.77
N VAL A 159 8.51 -18.35 -15.56
CA VAL A 159 7.69 -19.49 -15.18
C VAL A 159 7.72 -19.64 -13.66
N LEU A 160 6.57 -19.47 -13.02
CA LEU A 160 6.42 -19.75 -11.60
C LEU A 160 6.36 -21.28 -11.37
N PRO A 161 7.34 -21.87 -10.66
CA PRO A 161 7.33 -23.26 -10.28
C PRO A 161 6.28 -23.54 -9.22
N ILE A 162 5.82 -24.78 -9.18
CA ILE A 162 4.88 -25.25 -8.19
C ILE A 162 5.59 -25.39 -6.84
N SER A 163 4.96 -24.92 -5.77
CA SER A 163 5.42 -25.15 -4.40
C SER A 163 4.24 -25.36 -3.47
N GLU A 164 4.36 -26.31 -2.55
CA GLU A 164 3.32 -26.64 -1.57
C GLU A 164 3.45 -25.82 -0.28
N ARG A 165 4.63 -25.24 -0.02
CA ARG A 165 5.00 -24.62 1.27
C ARG A 165 4.97 -23.10 1.26
N LEU A 166 4.89 -22.47 0.09
CA LEU A 166 4.79 -21.02 0.00
C LEU A 166 3.46 -20.55 0.55
N THR A 167 3.51 -19.59 1.47
CA THR A 167 2.32 -19.00 2.10
C THR A 167 1.95 -17.68 1.44
N ALA A 168 2.92 -16.96 0.89
CA ALA A 168 2.71 -15.69 0.20
C ALA A 168 3.66 -15.53 -0.99
N ILE A 169 3.15 -15.00 -2.09
CA ILE A 169 3.92 -14.69 -3.30
C ILE A 169 3.60 -13.26 -3.73
N SER A 170 4.62 -12.43 -3.86
CA SER A 170 4.55 -11.09 -4.43
C SER A 170 5.50 -10.99 -5.61
N LEU A 171 4.96 -10.82 -6.81
CA LEU A 171 5.72 -10.73 -8.06
C LEU A 171 5.47 -9.38 -8.71
N THR A 172 6.52 -8.58 -8.89
CA THR A 172 6.48 -7.34 -9.65
C THR A 172 7.36 -7.50 -10.87
N SER A 173 6.77 -7.59 -12.05
CA SER A 173 7.51 -8.00 -13.26
C SER A 173 7.15 -7.15 -14.48
N PHE A 174 7.66 -5.93 -14.48
CA PHE A 174 7.44 -4.94 -15.54
C PHE A 174 7.77 -5.46 -16.95
N GLY A 175 6.74 -5.74 -17.75
CA GLY A 175 6.87 -6.16 -19.14
C GLY A 175 7.25 -7.63 -19.33
N TYR A 176 7.33 -8.44 -18.27
CA TYR A 176 7.48 -9.89 -18.36
C TYR A 176 6.12 -10.57 -18.51
N ALA A 177 6.08 -11.70 -19.20
CA ALA A 177 4.94 -12.60 -19.22
C ALA A 177 5.10 -13.63 -18.11
N LEU A 178 4.23 -13.56 -17.11
CA LEU A 178 4.18 -14.54 -16.04
C LEU A 178 3.42 -15.77 -16.53
N ARG A 179 4.09 -16.92 -16.47
CA ARG A 179 3.56 -18.24 -16.82
C ARG A 179 3.52 -19.11 -15.58
N PHE A 180 2.53 -19.99 -15.49
CA PHE A 180 2.44 -20.92 -14.37
C PHE A 180 2.77 -22.33 -14.81
N ARG A 181 3.73 -22.98 -14.15
CA ARG A 181 4.07 -24.36 -14.47
C ARG A 181 2.85 -25.27 -14.28
N ALA A 182 2.53 -26.05 -15.31
CA ALA A 182 1.45 -27.03 -15.24
C ALA A 182 1.84 -28.16 -14.27
N PRO A 183 0.94 -28.57 -13.35
CA PRO A 183 1.19 -29.70 -12.48
C PRO A 183 1.26 -31.01 -13.28
N LEU A 184 2.17 -31.89 -12.86
CA LEU A 184 2.10 -33.29 -13.27
C LEU A 184 0.82 -33.92 -12.69
N PRO A 185 0.17 -34.87 -13.38
CA PRO A 185 -1.08 -35.48 -12.91
C PRO A 185 -1.02 -36.05 -11.48
N SER A 186 0.16 -36.51 -11.04
CA SER A 186 0.42 -37.03 -9.70
C SER A 186 0.66 -35.97 -8.61
N ALA A 187 0.95 -34.72 -8.98
CA ALA A 187 1.33 -33.62 -8.08
C ALA A 187 0.30 -32.48 -8.05
N ALA A 188 -0.82 -32.62 -8.77
CA ALA A 188 -1.86 -31.59 -8.86
C ALA A 188 -2.52 -31.27 -7.51
N ALA A 189 -2.60 -32.24 -6.60
CA ALA A 189 -3.25 -32.08 -5.29
C ALA A 189 -2.47 -31.17 -4.32
N GLY A 190 -1.15 -31.02 -4.50
CA GLY A 190 -0.29 -30.25 -3.60
C GLY A 190 0.14 -28.89 -4.13
N ALA A 191 -0.13 -28.59 -5.41
CA ALA A 191 0.27 -27.31 -6.00
C ALA A 191 -0.29 -26.15 -5.18
N PHE A 192 0.56 -25.21 -4.74
CA PHE A 192 0.20 -24.02 -3.95
C PHE A 192 -0.78 -24.25 -2.79
N ALA A 193 -0.74 -25.44 -2.16
CA ALA A 193 -1.67 -25.84 -1.11
C ALA A 193 -1.64 -24.93 0.14
N ALA A 194 -0.47 -24.38 0.50
CA ALA A 194 -0.32 -23.45 1.62
C ALA A 194 -0.53 -21.97 1.25
N LEU A 195 -0.69 -21.63 -0.03
CA LEU A 195 -0.69 -20.24 -0.49
C LEU A 195 -1.93 -19.50 -0.01
N GLY A 196 -1.72 -18.52 0.86
CA GLY A 196 -2.76 -17.66 1.44
C GLY A 196 -2.85 -16.28 0.79
N SER A 197 -1.77 -15.77 0.21
CA SER A 197 -1.72 -14.46 -0.43
C SER A 197 -0.95 -14.49 -1.75
N LEU A 198 -1.53 -13.93 -2.81
CA LEU A 198 -0.91 -13.78 -4.13
C LEU A 198 -1.04 -12.35 -4.60
N THR A 199 0.09 -11.68 -4.80
CA THR A 199 0.18 -10.35 -5.38
C THR A 199 0.96 -10.42 -6.69
N ILE A 200 0.36 -9.93 -7.76
CA ILE A 200 1.00 -9.81 -9.07
C ILE A 200 0.87 -8.34 -9.49
N SER A 201 2.00 -7.73 -9.82
CA SER A 201 2.08 -6.33 -10.22
C SER A 201 2.85 -6.17 -11.53
N ASP A 202 2.34 -5.30 -12.42
CA ASP A 202 3.00 -4.85 -13.64
C ASP A 202 3.38 -5.97 -14.64
N ALA A 203 2.67 -7.09 -14.58
CA ALA A 203 2.95 -8.29 -15.36
C ALA A 203 1.98 -8.49 -16.53
N ARG A 204 2.42 -9.22 -17.57
CA ARG A 204 1.53 -9.83 -18.57
C ARG A 204 1.15 -11.23 -18.11
N VAL A 205 -0.11 -11.60 -18.18
CA VAL A 205 -0.59 -12.90 -17.71
C VAL A 205 -1.58 -13.48 -18.71
N ASP A 206 -1.53 -14.79 -18.92
CA ASP A 206 -2.59 -15.50 -19.65
C ASP A 206 -3.81 -15.67 -18.74
N GLY A 207 -4.97 -15.16 -19.19
CA GLY A 207 -6.19 -15.18 -18.39
C GLY A 207 -6.66 -16.59 -18.04
N ARG A 208 -6.43 -17.58 -18.92
CA ARG A 208 -6.83 -18.97 -18.70
C ARG A 208 -5.91 -19.65 -17.68
N GLU A 209 -4.61 -19.39 -17.78
CA GLU A 209 -3.65 -19.88 -16.78
C GLU A 209 -3.96 -19.32 -15.39
N LEU A 210 -4.22 -18.01 -15.29
CA LEU A 210 -4.53 -17.37 -14.01
C LEU A 210 -5.81 -17.92 -13.38
N VAL A 211 -6.86 -18.11 -14.18
CA VAL A 211 -8.11 -18.74 -13.72
C VAL A 211 -7.82 -20.12 -13.15
N ASP A 212 -7.07 -20.95 -13.87
CA ASP A 212 -6.76 -22.31 -13.44
C ASP A 212 -5.99 -22.31 -12.11
N VAL A 213 -4.93 -21.51 -11.99
CA VAL A 213 -4.16 -21.39 -10.74
C VAL A 213 -5.06 -21.03 -9.56
N VAL A 214 -5.82 -19.95 -9.70
CA VAL A 214 -6.61 -19.39 -8.60
C VAL A 214 -7.80 -20.28 -8.23
N SER A 215 -8.36 -21.01 -9.20
CA SER A 215 -9.55 -21.85 -8.99
C SER A 215 -9.21 -23.23 -8.45
N SER A 216 -8.19 -23.90 -9.02
CA SER A 216 -7.94 -25.32 -8.78
C SER A 216 -6.68 -25.57 -7.96
N ARG A 217 -5.69 -24.67 -8.00
CA ARG A 217 -4.37 -24.86 -7.39
C ARG A 217 -4.15 -24.08 -6.09
N CYS A 218 -5.03 -23.17 -5.69
CA CYS A 218 -4.80 -22.39 -4.47
C CYS A 218 -5.96 -22.55 -3.46
N PRO A 219 -6.10 -23.71 -2.80
CA PRO A 219 -7.26 -24.04 -1.96
C PRO A 219 -7.38 -23.20 -0.68
N ARG A 220 -6.30 -22.53 -0.26
CA ARG A 220 -6.26 -21.68 0.95
C ARG A 220 -6.08 -20.20 0.65
N LEU A 221 -6.19 -19.80 -0.61
CA LEU A 221 -5.97 -18.41 -1.02
C LEU A 221 -7.04 -17.52 -0.39
N LYS A 222 -6.61 -16.57 0.44
CA LYS A 222 -7.47 -15.59 1.10
C LYS A 222 -7.37 -14.21 0.46
N GLU A 223 -6.19 -13.86 -0.05
CA GLU A 223 -5.93 -12.53 -0.61
C GLU A 223 -5.34 -12.66 -2.03
N LEU A 224 -5.94 -11.94 -2.98
CA LEU A 224 -5.46 -11.82 -4.35
C LEU A 224 -5.39 -10.34 -4.72
N ALA A 225 -4.21 -9.87 -5.11
CA ALA A 225 -3.99 -8.52 -5.61
C ALA A 225 -3.41 -8.58 -7.03
N LEU A 226 -4.13 -7.98 -7.98
CA LEU A 226 -3.75 -7.88 -9.38
C LEU A 226 -3.60 -6.41 -9.74
N ASP A 227 -2.37 -5.92 -9.74
CA ASP A 227 -2.05 -4.52 -9.98
C ASP A 227 -1.41 -4.34 -11.37
N HIS A 228 -1.99 -3.47 -12.21
CA HIS A 228 -1.44 -3.11 -13.52
C HIS A 228 -1.17 -4.33 -14.44
N ILE A 229 -2.08 -5.32 -14.43
CA ILE A 229 -1.96 -6.56 -15.21
C ILE A 229 -2.45 -6.35 -16.65
N ILE A 230 -1.69 -6.89 -17.61
CA ILE A 230 -2.08 -6.99 -19.03
C ILE A 230 -2.46 -8.45 -19.32
N VAL A 231 -3.71 -8.71 -19.70
CA VAL A 231 -4.14 -10.04 -20.10
C VAL A 231 -3.83 -10.29 -21.58
N GLU A 232 -3.07 -11.34 -21.84
CA GLU A 232 -2.81 -11.82 -23.20
C GLU A 232 -3.94 -12.78 -23.62
N ASP A 233 -4.98 -12.26 -24.27
CA ASP A 233 -6.00 -13.08 -24.96
C ASP A 233 -6.11 -12.62 -26.42
N ARG A 234 -6.31 -13.56 -27.36
CA ARG A 234 -6.31 -13.27 -28.80
C ARG A 234 -7.65 -12.75 -29.32
N ASP A 235 -8.75 -13.11 -28.66
CA ASP A 235 -10.09 -12.81 -29.17
C ASP A 235 -10.80 -11.71 -28.35
N HIS A 236 -10.81 -11.81 -27.01
CA HIS A 236 -11.28 -10.75 -26.10
C HIS A 236 -10.64 -10.93 -24.71
N PRO A 237 -9.83 -9.99 -24.17
CA PRO A 237 -9.20 -10.18 -22.88
C PRO A 237 -10.23 -10.12 -21.75
N VAL A 238 -10.67 -11.29 -21.28
CA VAL A 238 -11.56 -11.43 -20.12
C VAL A 238 -10.74 -11.86 -18.91
N LEU A 239 -10.78 -11.06 -17.84
CA LEU A 239 -10.23 -11.48 -16.56
C LEU A 239 -11.30 -12.24 -15.79
N SER A 240 -11.12 -13.54 -15.66
CA SER A 240 -11.98 -14.37 -14.82
C SER A 240 -11.24 -14.73 -13.52
N VAL A 241 -11.92 -14.59 -12.38
CA VAL A 241 -11.41 -15.00 -11.07
C VAL A 241 -12.47 -15.88 -10.44
N ARG A 242 -12.14 -17.15 -10.21
CA ARG A 242 -13.00 -18.09 -9.47
C ARG A 242 -12.18 -18.70 -8.34
N SER A 243 -12.73 -18.69 -7.14
CA SER A 243 -12.06 -19.26 -5.96
C SER A 243 -13.08 -19.50 -4.86
N ALA A 244 -12.99 -20.65 -4.20
CA ALA A 244 -13.86 -21.01 -3.10
C ALA A 244 -13.40 -20.44 -1.74
N SER A 245 -12.13 -20.03 -1.61
CA SER A 245 -11.53 -19.59 -0.35
C SER A 245 -11.23 -18.09 -0.27
N LEU A 246 -11.32 -17.37 -1.40
CA LEU A 246 -10.86 -15.99 -1.50
C LEU A 246 -11.75 -15.04 -0.68
N GLU A 247 -11.14 -14.32 0.26
CA GLU A 247 -11.82 -13.37 1.15
C GLU A 247 -11.61 -11.91 0.71
N ARG A 248 -10.47 -11.59 0.06
CA ARG A 248 -10.11 -10.23 -0.38
C ARG A 248 -9.58 -10.25 -1.81
N LEU A 249 -10.15 -9.39 -2.65
CA LEU A 249 -9.73 -9.20 -4.04
C LEU A 249 -9.41 -7.73 -4.28
N ARG A 250 -8.17 -7.44 -4.68
CA ARG A 250 -7.78 -6.13 -5.21
C ARG A 250 -7.47 -6.23 -6.69
N VAL A 251 -8.05 -5.34 -7.49
CA VAL A 251 -7.71 -5.20 -8.91
C VAL A 251 -7.47 -3.74 -9.24
N ARG A 252 -6.23 -3.39 -9.61
CA ARG A 252 -5.90 -2.11 -10.27
C ARG A 252 -5.77 -2.32 -11.76
N PRO A 253 -6.82 -2.00 -12.55
CA PRO A 253 -6.74 -2.23 -13.98
C PRO A 253 -5.79 -1.27 -14.68
N MET A 254 -4.84 -1.81 -15.45
CA MET A 254 -4.46 -1.25 -16.77
C MET A 254 -5.07 -2.14 -17.86
N PHE A 255 -6.37 -2.41 -17.75
CA PHE A 255 -7.02 -3.36 -18.66
C PHE A 255 -7.26 -2.73 -20.03
N ASN A 256 -6.68 -3.32 -21.06
CA ASN A 256 -7.17 -3.22 -22.45
C ASN A 256 -8.35 -4.18 -22.72
N GLY A 257 -8.79 -4.96 -21.71
CA GLY A 257 -9.81 -5.99 -21.88
C GLY A 257 -11.24 -5.52 -21.61
N ASP A 258 -12.19 -6.20 -22.25
CA ASP A 258 -13.58 -5.77 -22.32
C ASP A 258 -14.40 -6.13 -21.08
N ARG A 259 -13.97 -7.12 -20.29
CA ARG A 259 -14.78 -7.69 -19.21
C ARG A 259 -13.99 -8.29 -18.01
N LEU A 260 -14.50 -8.03 -16.80
CA LEU A 260 -14.09 -8.64 -15.53
C LEU A 260 -15.20 -9.57 -15.02
N GLN A 261 -14.87 -10.84 -14.74
CA GLN A 261 -15.77 -11.82 -14.14
C GLN A 261 -15.19 -12.33 -12.82
N VAL A 262 -15.93 -12.18 -11.74
CA VAL A 262 -15.53 -12.65 -10.41
C VAL A 262 -16.63 -13.54 -9.86
N SER A 263 -16.31 -14.80 -9.53
CA SER A 263 -17.23 -15.73 -8.88
C SER A 263 -16.54 -16.34 -7.67
N THR A 264 -16.78 -15.74 -6.51
CA THR A 264 -16.04 -16.02 -5.27
C THR A 264 -17.00 -15.92 -4.08
N PRO A 265 -17.59 -17.05 -3.64
CA PRO A 265 -18.68 -17.03 -2.65
C PRO A 265 -18.26 -16.49 -1.28
N GLU A 266 -16.99 -16.68 -0.90
CA GLU A 266 -16.43 -16.23 0.39
C GLU A 266 -15.87 -14.80 0.38
N LEU A 267 -15.99 -14.07 -0.74
CA LEU A 267 -15.41 -12.74 -0.88
C LEU A 267 -16.09 -11.73 0.04
N ARG A 268 -15.29 -11.11 0.92
CA ARG A 268 -15.73 -10.10 1.89
C ARG A 268 -15.31 -8.70 1.50
N ALA A 269 -14.13 -8.53 0.90
CA ALA A 269 -13.59 -7.23 0.51
C ALA A 269 -13.24 -7.19 -0.98
N LEU A 270 -13.82 -6.23 -1.69
CA LEU A 270 -13.51 -5.90 -3.08
C LEU A 270 -12.86 -4.52 -3.15
N ASP A 271 -11.63 -4.45 -3.63
CA ASP A 271 -10.85 -3.23 -3.77
C ASP A 271 -10.53 -2.95 -5.24
N LEU A 272 -11.23 -1.96 -5.80
CA LEU A 272 -11.01 -1.42 -7.14
C LEU A 272 -10.60 0.05 -6.99
N PRO A 273 -9.34 0.36 -6.63
CA PRO A 273 -8.97 1.69 -6.15
C PRO A 273 -8.94 2.74 -7.27
N GLU A 274 -8.80 2.32 -8.52
CA GLU A 274 -9.05 3.17 -9.70
C GLU A 274 -10.49 3.01 -10.21
N GLY A 275 -11.19 1.93 -9.87
CA GLY A 275 -12.47 1.52 -10.43
C GLY A 275 -12.28 0.62 -11.66
N THR A 276 -13.28 0.50 -12.53
CA THR A 276 -13.18 -0.27 -13.78
C THR A 276 -13.90 0.45 -14.92
N SER A 277 -13.27 0.50 -16.10
CA SER A 277 -13.88 0.97 -17.35
C SER A 277 -14.51 -0.17 -18.16
N CYS A 278 -14.19 -1.42 -17.82
CA CYS A 278 -14.67 -2.63 -18.48
C CYS A 278 -15.95 -3.17 -17.81
N ALA A 279 -16.75 -3.94 -18.54
CA ALA A 279 -17.96 -4.54 -17.97
C ALA A 279 -17.56 -5.51 -16.84
N ALA A 280 -18.23 -5.44 -15.69
CA ALA A 280 -17.87 -6.23 -14.52
C ALA A 280 -19.07 -7.07 -14.07
N HIS A 281 -18.88 -8.37 -13.91
CA HIS A 281 -19.88 -9.27 -13.33
C HIS A 281 -19.26 -9.96 -12.13
N ILE A 282 -19.74 -9.59 -10.95
CA ILE A 282 -19.16 -9.98 -9.66
C ILE A 282 -20.25 -10.68 -8.86
N VAL A 283 -20.04 -11.97 -8.60
CA VAL A 283 -20.90 -12.82 -7.79
C VAL A 283 -20.20 -13.03 -6.44
N ALA A 284 -20.64 -12.28 -5.43
CA ALA A 284 -20.03 -12.25 -4.10
C ALA A 284 -21.12 -12.05 -3.02
N PRO A 285 -21.77 -13.12 -2.54
CA PRO A 285 -22.88 -13.04 -1.61
C PRO A 285 -22.50 -12.57 -0.20
N LYS A 286 -21.26 -12.81 0.23
CA LYS A 286 -20.73 -12.41 1.54
C LYS A 286 -20.01 -11.06 1.53
N LEU A 287 -20.18 -10.27 0.47
CA LEU A 287 -19.49 -9.00 0.29
C LEU A 287 -19.90 -8.00 1.36
N SER A 288 -18.94 -7.52 2.15
CA SER A 288 -19.15 -6.58 3.25
C SER A 288 -18.37 -5.28 3.07
N GLU A 289 -17.29 -5.29 2.28
CA GLU A 289 -16.42 -4.14 2.08
C GLU A 289 -16.22 -3.90 0.58
N VAL A 290 -16.47 -2.68 0.13
CA VAL A 290 -16.29 -2.28 -1.28
C VAL A 290 -15.52 -0.98 -1.33
N ARG A 291 -14.43 -0.95 -2.08
CA ARG A 291 -13.72 0.25 -2.48
C ARG A 291 -13.81 0.40 -3.98
N TRP A 292 -14.36 1.52 -4.43
CA TRP A 292 -14.52 1.86 -5.84
C TRP A 292 -13.89 3.22 -6.14
N GLY A 293 -12.93 3.24 -7.06
CA GLY A 293 -12.16 4.41 -7.43
C GLY A 293 -12.92 5.42 -8.29
N LYS A 294 -12.18 6.29 -8.96
CA LYS A 294 -12.72 7.43 -9.73
C LYS A 294 -13.35 7.04 -11.08
N GLN A 295 -13.10 5.83 -11.59
CA GLN A 295 -13.64 5.38 -12.86
C GLN A 295 -15.17 5.17 -12.78
N PHE A 296 -15.84 5.41 -13.92
CA PHE A 296 -17.30 5.37 -14.06
C PHE A 296 -17.94 4.10 -13.49
N TYR A 297 -19.13 4.22 -12.88
CA TYR A 297 -19.98 3.10 -12.52
C TYR A 297 -21.28 3.11 -13.33
N ASP A 298 -21.55 2.03 -14.06
CA ASP A 298 -22.79 1.81 -14.81
C ASP A 298 -23.51 0.55 -14.31
N PRO A 299 -24.72 0.66 -13.71
CA PRO A 299 -25.50 -0.51 -13.30
C PRO A 299 -25.76 -1.54 -14.42
N SER A 300 -25.77 -1.11 -15.68
CA SER A 300 -26.01 -1.96 -16.85
C SER A 300 -24.78 -2.82 -17.19
N ARG A 301 -23.58 -2.30 -16.91
CA ARG A 301 -22.29 -2.95 -17.21
C ARG A 301 -21.62 -3.56 -15.98
N HIS A 302 -21.90 -3.05 -14.79
CA HIS A 302 -21.30 -3.45 -13.51
C HIS A 302 -22.36 -4.12 -12.64
N LYS A 303 -22.44 -5.45 -12.72
CA LYS A 303 -23.38 -6.28 -12.01
C LYS A 303 -22.72 -6.85 -10.76
N LEU A 304 -23.19 -6.39 -9.59
CA LEU A 304 -22.87 -6.96 -8.27
C LEU A 304 -24.04 -7.86 -7.84
N GLU A 305 -23.90 -9.15 -8.11
CA GLU A 305 -24.92 -10.17 -7.84
C GLU A 305 -24.67 -10.89 -6.52
N GLY A 306 -25.76 -11.19 -5.81
CA GLY A 306 -25.72 -11.83 -4.49
C GLY A 306 -25.32 -10.90 -3.34
N ALA A 307 -24.62 -9.79 -3.60
CA ALA A 307 -24.26 -8.82 -2.58
C ALA A 307 -25.51 -8.20 -1.93
N GLY A 308 -25.50 -8.14 -0.60
CA GLY A 308 -26.56 -7.49 0.18
C GLY A 308 -26.68 -6.00 -0.11
N ARG A 309 -27.77 -5.39 0.39
CA ARG A 309 -27.97 -3.93 0.34
C ARG A 309 -27.28 -3.18 1.49
N HIS A 310 -26.67 -3.92 2.41
CA HIS A 310 -25.94 -3.40 3.56
C HIS A 310 -24.46 -3.79 3.42
N LEU A 311 -23.56 -2.84 3.70
CA LEU A 311 -22.12 -3.05 3.75
C LEU A 311 -21.57 -2.65 5.12
N ARG A 312 -20.49 -3.31 5.55
CA ARG A 312 -19.68 -2.81 6.68
C ARG A 312 -18.91 -1.56 6.26
N ARG A 313 -18.31 -1.57 5.07
CA ARG A 313 -17.50 -0.45 4.58
C ARG A 313 -17.73 -0.17 3.11
N LEU A 314 -17.99 1.08 2.77
CA LEU A 314 -18.09 1.54 1.39
C LEU A 314 -17.14 2.73 1.18
N GLU A 315 -16.14 2.59 0.32
CA GLU A 315 -15.25 3.68 -0.08
C GLU A 315 -15.50 4.04 -1.55
N VAL A 316 -15.83 5.29 -1.83
CA VAL A 316 -16.20 5.76 -3.18
C VAL A 316 -15.54 7.10 -3.48
N ALA A 317 -15.12 7.29 -4.73
CA ALA A 317 -14.75 8.61 -5.23
C ALA A 317 -16.00 9.49 -5.47
N ALA A 318 -16.15 10.54 -4.66
CA ALA A 318 -17.17 11.56 -4.85
C ALA A 318 -16.75 12.58 -5.91
N ASN A 319 -17.73 13.21 -6.57
CA ASN A 319 -17.53 14.03 -7.77
C ASN A 319 -16.95 13.22 -8.95
N SER A 320 -17.50 12.03 -9.14
CA SER A 320 -17.11 11.15 -10.24
C SER A 320 -18.29 10.28 -10.59
N ARG A 321 -18.34 9.82 -11.84
CA ARG A 321 -19.42 8.92 -12.26
C ARG A 321 -19.39 7.56 -11.53
N ALA A 322 -18.40 7.30 -10.66
CA ALA A 322 -18.39 6.18 -9.72
C ALA A 322 -19.47 6.29 -8.64
N ALA A 323 -19.88 7.53 -8.29
CA ALA A 323 -20.82 7.80 -7.21
C ALA A 323 -22.15 7.04 -7.33
N GLY A 324 -22.55 6.67 -8.55
CA GLY A 324 -23.72 5.84 -8.81
C GLY A 324 -23.73 4.49 -8.06
N ILE A 325 -22.57 3.97 -7.66
CA ILE A 325 -22.48 2.75 -6.86
C ILE A 325 -23.12 2.90 -5.47
N MET A 326 -23.14 4.12 -4.91
CA MET A 326 -23.82 4.39 -3.64
C MET A 326 -25.32 4.10 -3.74
N GLY A 327 -25.94 4.33 -4.92
CA GLY A 327 -27.35 4.00 -5.15
C GLY A 327 -27.65 2.49 -5.15
N ARG A 328 -26.63 1.64 -5.16
CA ARG A 328 -26.81 0.18 -5.07
C ARG A 328 -26.96 -0.29 -3.62
N PHE A 329 -26.38 0.43 -2.65
CA PHE A 329 -26.36 0.05 -1.23
C PHE A 329 -27.20 1.03 -0.41
N ASP A 330 -28.12 0.50 0.40
CA ASP A 330 -29.05 1.32 1.17
C ASP A 330 -28.40 1.84 2.47
N THR A 331 -27.52 1.02 3.06
CA THR A 331 -26.87 1.31 4.35
C THR A 331 -25.41 0.86 4.35
N ALA A 332 -24.55 1.57 5.07
CA ALA A 332 -23.17 1.17 5.33
C ALA A 332 -22.75 1.55 6.75
N ASP A 333 -22.06 0.70 7.51
CA ASP A 333 -21.58 1.11 8.86
C ASP A 333 -20.58 2.28 8.74
N GLU A 334 -19.60 2.14 7.85
CA GLU A 334 -18.62 3.17 7.50
C GLU A 334 -18.70 3.54 6.01
N LEU A 335 -18.94 4.81 5.72
CA LEU A 335 -18.88 5.39 4.38
C LEU A 335 -17.66 6.30 4.26
N THR A 336 -16.74 5.96 3.36
CA THR A 336 -15.59 6.80 3.01
C THR A 336 -15.83 7.48 1.66
N LEU A 337 -15.79 8.80 1.63
CA LEU A 337 -15.90 9.60 0.41
C LEU A 337 -14.54 10.24 0.08
N ASN A 338 -13.95 9.85 -1.05
CA ASN A 338 -12.78 10.50 -1.61
C ASN A 338 -13.23 11.67 -2.48
N ILE A 339 -13.09 12.89 -1.97
CA ILE A 339 -13.59 14.13 -2.56
C ILE A 339 -12.46 14.85 -3.28
N SER A 340 -12.67 15.11 -4.56
CA SER A 340 -11.77 15.87 -5.43
C SER A 340 -12.62 16.77 -6.33
N VAL A 341 -12.85 18.00 -5.90
CA VAL A 341 -13.60 19.01 -6.66
C VAL A 341 -12.60 20.01 -7.21
N SER A 342 -12.45 20.07 -8.54
CA SER A 342 -11.62 21.07 -9.23
C SER A 342 -12.36 22.42 -9.32
N LYS A 343 -11.63 23.48 -9.70
CA LYS A 343 -12.18 24.84 -9.80
C LYS A 343 -13.39 24.90 -10.76
N GLY A 344 -14.51 25.45 -10.28
CA GLY A 344 -15.69 25.80 -11.10
C GLY A 344 -17.02 25.31 -10.53
N VAL A 345 -18.11 26.03 -10.81
CA VAL A 345 -19.48 25.67 -10.35
C VAL A 345 -19.92 24.31 -10.87
N ASP A 346 -19.59 23.98 -12.11
CA ASP A 346 -20.06 22.75 -12.76
C ASP A 346 -19.51 21.48 -12.08
N GLU A 347 -18.31 21.55 -11.49
CA GLU A 347 -17.73 20.48 -10.68
C GLU A 347 -18.45 20.36 -9.33
N TYR A 348 -18.78 21.49 -8.71
CA TYR A 348 -19.53 21.52 -7.47
C TYR A 348 -20.98 21.03 -7.65
N GLU A 349 -21.67 21.44 -8.71
CA GLU A 349 -23.02 20.96 -9.04
C GLU A 349 -23.03 19.45 -9.33
N ARG A 350 -22.04 18.93 -10.06
CA ARG A 350 -21.85 17.48 -10.23
C ARG A 350 -21.70 16.76 -8.90
N PHE A 351 -20.88 17.29 -8.00
CA PHE A 351 -20.74 16.73 -6.66
C PHE A 351 -22.08 16.70 -5.91
N LEU A 352 -22.88 17.78 -5.99
CA LEU A 352 -24.20 17.84 -5.35
C LEU A 352 -25.16 16.79 -5.91
N GLU A 353 -25.17 16.59 -7.23
CA GLU A 353 -25.94 15.55 -7.91
C GLU A 353 -25.52 14.14 -7.49
N ASP A 354 -24.22 13.86 -7.53
CA ASP A 354 -23.61 12.57 -7.16
C ASP A 354 -23.93 12.16 -5.71
N THR A 355 -24.06 13.15 -4.83
CA THR A 355 -24.33 12.97 -3.41
C THR A 355 -25.81 13.22 -3.06
N LYS A 356 -26.73 13.20 -4.03
CA LYS A 356 -28.17 13.19 -3.73
C LYS A 356 -28.63 11.90 -3.05
N LYS A 357 -28.04 10.77 -3.44
CA LYS A 357 -28.36 9.42 -2.95
C LYS A 357 -27.15 8.80 -2.25
N VAL A 358 -26.91 9.24 -1.03
CA VAL A 358 -25.86 8.69 -0.17
C VAL A 358 -26.44 7.57 0.69
N ALA A 359 -25.71 6.46 0.81
CA ALA A 359 -26.10 5.37 1.70
C ALA A 359 -26.14 5.87 3.15
N LYS A 360 -27.12 5.42 3.94
CA LYS A 360 -27.19 5.79 5.36
C LYS A 360 -26.00 5.18 6.09
N CYS A 361 -25.33 5.94 6.95
CA CYS A 361 -24.14 5.48 7.67
C CYS A 361 -24.05 5.95 9.11
N GLU A 362 -23.31 5.19 9.92
CA GLU A 362 -22.98 5.53 11.30
C GLU A 362 -21.66 6.31 11.37
N VAL A 363 -20.68 5.93 10.54
CA VAL A 363 -19.37 6.60 10.43
C VAL A 363 -19.20 7.16 9.03
N LEU A 364 -18.97 8.47 8.94
CA LEU A 364 -18.64 9.15 7.68
C LEU A 364 -17.17 9.57 7.69
N VAL A 365 -16.39 9.09 6.71
CA VAL A 365 -15.00 9.49 6.49
C VAL A 365 -14.94 10.36 5.23
N ALA A 366 -14.72 11.66 5.39
CA ALA A 366 -14.55 12.59 4.28
C ALA A 366 -13.06 12.82 4.02
N ARG A 367 -12.55 12.25 2.92
CA ARG A 367 -11.16 12.40 2.48
C ARG A 367 -11.07 13.42 1.38
N PHE A 368 -10.42 14.53 1.65
CA PHE A 368 -10.24 15.57 0.65
C PHE A 368 -8.83 15.55 0.08
N THR A 369 -8.66 15.22 -1.20
CA THR A 369 -7.33 15.09 -1.82
C THR A 369 -6.79 16.41 -2.38
N HIS A 370 -7.67 17.27 -2.89
CA HIS A 370 -7.37 18.64 -3.30
C HIS A 370 -8.49 19.54 -2.81
N VAL A 371 -8.18 20.45 -1.89
CA VAL A 371 -9.15 21.37 -1.30
C VAL A 371 -8.78 22.79 -1.67
N MET A 372 -9.71 23.47 -2.33
CA MET A 372 -9.73 24.93 -2.32
C MET A 372 -10.42 25.38 -1.03
N VAL A 373 -9.88 26.42 -0.39
CA VAL A 373 -10.43 27.03 0.84
C VAL A 373 -11.92 27.34 0.72
N HIS A 374 -12.37 27.63 -0.50
CA HIS A 374 -13.73 28.09 -0.77
C HIS A 374 -14.78 26.99 -0.96
N ASP A 375 -14.37 25.74 -1.23
CA ASP A 375 -15.31 24.64 -1.52
C ASP A 375 -15.49 23.70 -0.32
N PHE A 376 -14.56 23.74 0.63
CA PHE A 376 -14.54 22.87 1.80
C PHE A 376 -15.82 22.96 2.64
N ARG A 377 -16.17 24.17 3.07
CA ARG A 377 -17.34 24.41 3.94
C ARG A 377 -18.68 24.08 3.27
N PRO A 378 -18.96 24.55 2.04
CA PRO A 378 -20.15 24.13 1.29
C PRO A 378 -20.30 22.61 1.16
N ILE A 379 -19.22 21.93 0.76
CA ILE A 379 -19.22 20.47 0.59
C ILE A 379 -19.52 19.77 1.91
N LEU A 380 -18.86 20.16 2.99
CA LEU A 380 -19.06 19.54 4.29
C LEU A 380 -20.48 19.74 4.81
N LEU A 381 -21.03 20.95 4.70
CA LEU A 381 -22.42 21.23 5.09
C LEU A 381 -23.42 20.38 4.31
N HIS A 382 -23.21 20.22 3.01
CA HIS A 382 -24.05 19.37 2.17
C HIS A 382 -24.00 17.90 2.62
N LEU A 383 -22.80 17.36 2.87
CA LEU A 383 -22.64 15.99 3.34
C LEU A 383 -23.31 15.75 4.69
N LEU A 384 -23.13 16.69 5.63
CA LEU A 384 -23.77 16.63 6.95
C LEU A 384 -25.30 16.71 6.87
N ARG A 385 -25.86 17.45 5.92
CA ARG A 385 -27.32 17.51 5.68
C ARG A 385 -27.86 16.22 5.08
N LYS A 386 -27.07 15.51 4.26
CA LYS A 386 -27.49 14.28 3.57
C LYS A 386 -27.31 13.03 4.42
N CYS A 387 -26.31 12.99 5.29
CA CYS A 387 -26.02 11.84 6.13
C CYS A 387 -26.73 11.99 7.49
N SER A 388 -28.06 11.83 7.50
CA SER A 388 -28.85 11.87 8.73
C SER A 388 -28.66 10.59 9.55
N GLY A 389 -28.07 10.72 10.75
CA GLY A 389 -27.83 9.60 11.66
C GLY A 389 -26.36 9.22 11.90
N ILE A 390 -25.41 9.97 11.33
CA ILE A 390 -23.98 9.75 11.61
C ILE A 390 -23.69 9.98 13.11
N ARG A 391 -22.89 9.09 13.69
CA ARG A 391 -22.36 9.21 15.06
C ARG A 391 -20.91 9.68 15.08
N LYS A 392 -20.13 9.31 14.07
CA LYS A 392 -18.71 9.69 13.93
C LYS A 392 -18.42 10.31 12.57
N LEU A 393 -17.76 11.47 12.56
CA LEU A 393 -17.23 12.11 11.36
C LEU A 393 -15.70 12.09 11.43
N VAL A 394 -15.04 11.54 10.42
CA VAL A 394 -13.59 11.61 10.25
C VAL A 394 -13.28 12.49 9.05
N VAL A 395 -12.44 13.51 9.23
CA VAL A 395 -12.03 14.43 8.15
C VAL A 395 -10.54 14.26 7.89
N GLN A 396 -10.19 13.84 6.69
CA GLN A 396 -8.80 13.76 6.22
C GLN A 396 -8.56 14.87 5.19
N LEU A 397 -7.53 15.67 5.42
CA LEU A 397 -7.23 16.87 4.63
C LEU A 397 -5.89 16.71 3.91
N GLY A 398 -5.92 16.74 2.57
CA GLY A 398 -4.75 16.81 1.72
C GLY A 398 -4.07 18.19 1.72
N PRO A 399 -2.94 18.34 0.99
CA PRO A 399 -2.29 19.63 0.80
C PRO A 399 -3.23 20.60 0.09
N ALA A 400 -3.30 21.84 0.58
CA ALA A 400 -4.13 22.87 -0.02
C ALA A 400 -3.38 23.60 -1.14
N SER A 401 -4.13 24.17 -2.08
CA SER A 401 -3.62 25.19 -3.00
C SER A 401 -3.86 26.56 -2.36
N SER A 402 -2.82 27.37 -2.25
CA SER A 402 -2.93 28.74 -1.76
C SER A 402 -3.55 29.62 -2.85
N ASP A 403 -4.85 29.87 -2.80
CA ASP A 403 -5.46 31.00 -3.49
C ASP A 403 -6.42 31.69 -2.50
N TYR A 404 -5.95 32.79 -1.93
CA TYR A 404 -6.76 33.76 -1.21
C TYR A 404 -6.27 35.14 -1.67
N PRO A 405 -7.14 36.07 -2.10
CA PRO A 405 -8.61 36.09 -1.98
C PRO A 405 -9.38 35.39 -3.13
N CYS A 406 -10.67 35.13 -2.90
CA CYS A 406 -11.61 34.62 -3.91
C CYS A 406 -11.92 35.70 -4.95
N GLU A 407 -11.18 35.71 -6.06
CA GLU A 407 -11.39 36.67 -7.16
C GLU A 407 -12.32 36.14 -8.27
N LEU A 408 -12.80 34.90 -8.16
CA LEU A 408 -13.57 34.25 -9.23
C LEU A 408 -15.08 34.55 -9.13
N PRO A 409 -15.69 35.18 -10.16
CA PRO A 409 -17.15 35.20 -10.31
C PRO A 409 -17.64 33.77 -10.44
N ARG A 410 -18.67 33.40 -9.67
CA ARG A 410 -19.21 32.02 -9.59
C ARG A 410 -18.33 31.03 -8.81
N CYS A 411 -17.64 31.47 -7.76
CA CYS A 411 -17.13 30.54 -6.75
C CYS A 411 -18.30 29.85 -6.00
N PRO A 412 -18.22 28.54 -5.67
CA PRO A 412 -19.20 27.87 -4.81
C PRO A 412 -19.42 28.60 -3.47
N CYS A 413 -18.37 29.22 -2.92
CA CYS A 413 -18.43 30.09 -1.75
C CYS A 413 -19.36 31.30 -1.88
N GLY A 414 -19.62 31.78 -3.11
CA GLY A 414 -20.47 32.93 -3.42
C GLY A 414 -21.96 32.59 -3.60
N LEU A 415 -22.32 31.30 -3.67
CA LEU A 415 -23.70 30.88 -3.93
C LEU A 415 -24.60 31.09 -2.69
N LEU A 416 -25.77 31.71 -2.88
CA LEU A 416 -26.74 32.07 -1.82
C LEU A 416 -27.08 30.93 -0.84
N HIS A 417 -27.15 29.68 -1.31
CA HIS A 417 -27.44 28.51 -0.46
C HIS A 417 -26.31 28.12 0.50
N ASN A 418 -25.10 28.66 0.29
CA ASN A 418 -23.92 28.48 1.15
C ASN A 418 -23.71 29.64 2.14
N HIS A 419 -24.38 30.78 1.91
CA HIS A 419 -24.30 31.98 2.77
C HIS A 419 -25.15 31.89 4.03
N TYR A 420 -26.27 31.17 4.00
CA TYR A 420 -27.17 31.09 5.15
C TYR A 420 -26.74 30.00 6.14
N PRO A 421 -26.38 30.38 7.38
CA PRO A 421 -26.12 29.42 8.43
C PRO A 421 -27.46 28.77 8.81
N THR A 422 -27.50 27.44 8.77
CA THR A 422 -28.24 26.63 9.76
C THR A 422 -29.75 26.90 9.94
N TYR A 423 -30.51 27.29 8.92
CA TYR A 423 -31.97 27.06 8.95
C TYR A 423 -32.25 25.66 8.39
N GLY A 424 -32.71 24.74 9.25
CA GLY A 424 -33.17 23.39 8.86
C GLY A 424 -32.18 22.24 9.01
N VAL A 425 -31.11 22.38 9.80
CA VAL A 425 -30.21 21.25 10.12
C VAL A 425 -30.71 20.59 11.41
N ASP A 426 -31.83 19.85 11.39
CA ASP A 426 -32.22 18.97 12.50
C ASP A 426 -31.42 17.63 12.48
N VAL A 427 -30.44 17.55 11.58
CA VAL A 427 -29.84 16.31 11.09
C VAL A 427 -28.61 15.86 11.90
N LEU A 428 -27.99 16.77 12.66
CA LEU A 428 -26.76 16.50 13.43
C LEU A 428 -27.01 15.93 14.83
N GLY A 429 -28.27 15.68 15.22
CA GLY A 429 -28.61 15.24 16.58
C GLY A 429 -27.92 13.94 17.02
N SER A 430 -27.53 13.07 16.08
CA SER A 430 -26.88 11.79 16.36
C SER A 430 -25.35 11.86 16.49
N LEU A 431 -24.72 12.97 16.06
CA LEU A 431 -23.27 13.11 16.02
C LEU A 431 -22.69 13.17 17.45
N GLN A 432 -21.63 12.40 17.68
CA GLN A 432 -20.98 12.25 19.00
C GLN A 432 -19.47 12.49 18.91
N GLU A 433 -18.84 12.16 17.78
CA GLU A 433 -17.40 12.27 17.61
C GLU A 433 -17.05 12.91 16.26
N VAL A 434 -16.12 13.85 16.28
CA VAL A 434 -15.47 14.40 15.10
C VAL A 434 -13.96 14.26 15.24
N GLN A 435 -13.33 13.56 14.31
CA GLN A 435 -11.89 13.35 14.31
C GLN A 435 -11.29 13.97 13.06
N VAL A 436 -10.31 14.85 13.23
CA VAL A 436 -9.49 15.35 12.13
C VAL A 436 -8.21 14.54 12.10
N GLU A 437 -7.89 13.88 10.98
CA GLU A 437 -6.64 13.13 10.86
C GLU A 437 -5.44 14.04 10.58
N LYS A 438 -4.24 13.47 10.68
CA LYS A 438 -2.97 14.17 10.45
C LYS A 438 -2.92 14.68 9.01
N GLY A 439 -2.39 15.89 8.80
CA GLY A 439 -2.36 16.57 7.51
C GLY A 439 -3.24 17.83 7.46
N GLY A 440 -3.30 18.47 6.29
CA GLY A 440 -4.11 19.66 6.01
C GLY A 440 -3.59 20.97 6.63
N GLU A 441 -3.92 22.08 5.97
CA GLU A 441 -3.60 23.43 6.47
C GLU A 441 -4.42 23.82 7.72
N ALA A 442 -3.86 24.73 8.51
CA ALA A 442 -4.48 25.29 9.71
C ALA A 442 -5.88 25.87 9.44
N HIS A 443 -6.07 26.47 8.27
CA HIS A 443 -7.30 27.18 7.92
C HIS A 443 -8.51 26.23 7.85
N HIS A 444 -8.40 25.10 7.15
CA HIS A 444 -9.50 24.13 7.03
C HIS A 444 -9.90 23.52 8.37
N LYS A 445 -8.92 23.25 9.24
CA LYS A 445 -9.17 22.77 10.61
C LYS A 445 -9.97 23.79 11.43
N LEU A 446 -9.61 25.08 11.33
CA LEU A 446 -10.31 26.18 11.98
C LEU A 446 -11.71 26.41 11.38
N GLU A 447 -11.88 26.20 10.08
CA GLU A 447 -13.17 26.35 9.42
C GLU A 447 -14.15 25.24 9.81
N LEU A 448 -13.69 23.98 9.85
CA LEU A 448 -14.44 22.84 10.38
C LEU A 448 -14.88 23.11 11.83
N ALA A 449 -13.93 23.54 12.65
CA ALA A 449 -14.16 23.94 14.03
C ALA A 449 -15.26 25.02 14.15
N GLY A 450 -15.10 26.13 13.44
CA GLY A 450 -16.06 27.23 13.45
C GLY A 450 -17.42 26.87 12.85
N LEU A 451 -17.49 25.87 11.96
CA LEU A 451 -18.75 25.33 11.45
C LEU A 451 -19.47 24.51 12.53
N LEU A 452 -18.76 23.62 13.21
CA LEU A 452 -19.35 22.76 14.26
C LEU A 452 -19.81 23.58 15.48
N CYS A 453 -19.05 24.60 15.89
CA CYS A 453 -19.49 25.55 16.92
C CYS A 453 -20.80 26.24 16.56
N ARG A 454 -21.00 26.58 15.28
CA ARG A 454 -22.25 27.19 14.81
C ARG A 454 -23.42 26.19 14.81
N CYS A 455 -23.13 24.90 14.73
CA CYS A 455 -24.13 23.83 14.81
C CYS A 455 -24.46 23.39 16.26
N LYS A 456 -23.88 24.01 17.30
CA LYS A 456 -24.00 23.59 18.71
C LYS A 456 -25.43 23.38 19.23
N ALA A 457 -26.38 24.18 18.76
CA ALA A 457 -27.76 24.13 19.23
C ALA A 457 -28.47 22.83 18.81
N ILE A 458 -27.93 22.13 17.81
CA ILE A 458 -28.54 20.98 17.15
C ILE A 458 -28.07 19.65 17.76
N PHE A 459 -26.90 19.62 18.40
CA PHE A 459 -26.38 18.40 19.00
C PHE A 459 -27.22 17.97 20.20
N GLN A 460 -27.70 16.72 20.18
CA GLN A 460 -28.45 16.13 21.31
C GLN A 460 -27.52 15.54 22.38
N LYS A 461 -26.24 15.28 22.03
CA LYS A 461 -25.20 14.74 22.90
C LYS A 461 -23.95 15.60 22.83
N LYS A 462 -23.05 15.42 23.80
CA LYS A 462 -21.73 16.06 23.78
C LYS A 462 -20.93 15.56 22.56
N VAL A 463 -20.37 16.48 21.79
CA VAL A 463 -19.53 16.17 20.61
C VAL A 463 -18.06 16.34 20.96
N PHE A 464 -17.27 15.29 20.76
CA PHE A 464 -15.82 15.33 20.96
C PHE A 464 -15.11 15.64 19.64
N ILE A 465 -14.37 16.74 19.59
CA ILE A 465 -13.61 17.16 18.40
C ILE A 465 -12.13 16.96 18.68
N THR A 466 -11.48 16.05 17.95
CA THR A 466 -10.03 15.83 18.06
C THR A 466 -9.30 16.50 16.91
N ILE A 467 -8.42 17.45 17.23
CA ILE A 467 -7.62 18.19 16.23
C ILE A 467 -6.13 17.99 16.51
N PRO A 468 -5.38 17.33 15.61
CA PRO A 468 -3.94 17.25 15.71
C PRO A 468 -3.29 18.58 15.30
N VAL A 469 -2.49 19.14 16.20
CA VAL A 469 -1.74 20.38 16.00
C VAL A 469 -0.24 20.08 16.05
N ASP A 470 0.51 20.69 15.14
CA ASP A 470 1.97 20.61 15.13
C ASP A 470 2.54 21.36 16.35
N LYS A 471 3.38 20.67 17.14
CA LYS A 471 4.10 21.25 18.28
C LYS A 471 4.90 22.50 17.90
N ARG A 472 5.37 22.61 16.65
CA ARG A 472 6.15 23.75 16.15
C ARG A 472 5.29 24.96 15.78
N ASN A 473 3.96 24.84 15.76
CA ASN A 473 3.04 25.92 15.39
C ASN A 473 2.10 26.32 16.56
N PRO A 474 2.60 27.06 17.57
CA PRO A 474 1.81 27.47 18.73
C PRO A 474 0.71 28.49 18.38
N LEU A 475 0.81 29.16 17.22
CA LEU A 475 -0.22 30.09 16.73
C LEU A 475 -1.52 29.36 16.38
N MET A 476 -1.44 28.14 15.84
CA MET A 476 -2.61 27.34 15.52
C MET A 476 -3.39 26.99 16.80
N ARG A 477 -2.68 26.58 17.86
CA ARG A 477 -3.28 26.28 19.17
C ARG A 477 -4.02 27.50 19.72
N ARG A 478 -3.37 28.67 19.77
CA ARG A 478 -4.01 29.93 20.21
C ARG A 478 -5.23 30.32 19.37
N ARG A 479 -5.23 30.04 18.06
CA ARG A 479 -6.39 30.33 17.19
C ARG A 479 -7.55 29.37 17.45
N ILE A 480 -7.26 28.09 17.68
CA ILE A 480 -8.27 27.09 18.05
C ILE A 480 -8.87 27.44 19.41
N ASP A 481 -8.05 27.76 20.41
CA ASP A 481 -8.50 28.16 21.75
C ASP A 481 -9.34 29.45 21.73
N ARG A 482 -9.16 30.33 20.74
CA ARG A 482 -10.02 31.51 20.54
C ARG A 482 -11.36 31.17 19.89
N VAL A 483 -11.43 30.10 19.10
CA VAL A 483 -12.66 29.66 18.41
C VAL A 483 -13.50 28.77 19.32
N PHE A 484 -12.86 27.98 20.19
CA PHE A 484 -13.52 27.10 21.16
C PHE A 484 -13.35 27.63 22.57
N LEU A 485 -14.44 28.09 23.17
CA LEU A 485 -14.42 28.48 24.57
C LEU A 485 -14.29 27.21 25.44
N PRO A 486 -13.42 27.20 26.48
CA PRO A 486 -13.11 25.99 27.26
C PRO A 486 -14.30 25.33 28.00
N ASN A 487 -15.46 25.98 28.04
CA ASN A 487 -16.63 25.58 28.82
C ASN A 487 -17.91 25.51 27.96
N ASP A 488 -17.86 24.86 26.79
CA ASP A 488 -19.09 24.54 26.05
C ASP A 488 -19.63 23.18 26.52
N ASP A 489 -20.77 23.18 27.20
CA ASP A 489 -21.38 21.97 27.77
C ASP A 489 -21.72 20.91 26.70
N ARG A 490 -21.81 21.31 25.43
CA ARG A 490 -22.19 20.42 24.31
C ARG A 490 -21.04 20.06 23.37
N VAL A 491 -19.92 20.79 23.39
CA VAL A 491 -18.79 20.53 22.48
C VAL A 491 -17.48 20.53 23.27
N GLU A 492 -16.79 19.39 23.27
CA GLU A 492 -15.46 19.27 23.86
C GLU A 492 -14.41 19.19 22.76
N VAL A 493 -13.36 20.00 22.85
CA VAL A 493 -12.27 20.00 21.87
C VAL A 493 -11.00 19.51 22.52
N ALA A 494 -10.54 18.36 22.05
CA ALA A 494 -9.25 17.79 22.39
C ALA A 494 -8.22 18.22 21.35
N ILE A 495 -7.28 19.08 21.77
CA ILE A 495 -6.11 19.43 20.96
C ILE A 495 -5.01 18.41 21.24
N VAL A 496 -4.66 17.61 20.24
CA VAL A 496 -3.62 16.59 20.36
C VAL A 496 -2.34 17.12 19.73
N GLU A 497 -1.28 17.26 20.52
CA GLU A 497 0.02 17.66 20.00
C GLU A 497 0.73 16.48 19.34
N VAL A 498 1.05 16.62 18.07
CA VAL A 498 1.70 15.55 17.29
C VAL A 498 3.10 16.00 16.88
N ALA A 499 4.10 15.14 17.11
CA ALA A 499 5.43 15.30 16.52
C ALA A 499 5.37 14.82 15.06
N ILE A 500 5.74 15.68 14.12
CA ILE A 500 6.00 15.28 12.73
C ILE A 500 7.45 14.78 12.70
N HIS A 501 7.64 13.49 12.40
CA HIS A 501 8.96 12.90 12.15
C HIS A 501 9.30 12.97 10.68
#